data_AF-A0A7X6DQB5-F1
#
_entry.id   AF-A0A7X6DQB5-F1
#
_cell.length_a   1.000
_cell.length_b   1.000
_cell.length_c   1.000
_cell.angle_alpha   90.00
_cell.angle_beta   90.00
_cell.angle_gamma   90.00
#
_symmetry.space_group_name_H-M   'P 1'
#
loop_
_entity.id
_entity.type
_entity.pdbx_description
1 polymer ?
#
loop_
_entity_poly.entity_id
_entity_poly.type
_entity_poly.pdbx_seq_one_letter_code
_entity_poly.pdbx_strand_id
1 'polypeptide(L)' 'MKESDVPKWEYKAERLAGVQIDNQLNFLGAQGWELVQIIHQPEETYPFLCILKKRLEGYGAEGYD' A
#
# COMPACT_ATOMS: atom_id res chain seq x y z
N MET A 1 22.10 -15.87 3.21
CA MET A 1 20.82 -15.48 2.58
C MET A 1 21.06 -15.50 1.09
N LYS A 2 20.27 -16.26 0.32
CA LYS A 2 20.33 -16.19 -1.13
C LYS A 2 19.54 -14.95 -1.55
N GLU A 3 19.93 -14.30 -2.65
CA GLU A 3 19.28 -13.08 -3.16
C GLU A 3 17.77 -13.27 -3.44
N SER A 4 17.35 -14.52 -3.61
CA SER A 4 15.97 -14.99 -3.72
C SER A 4 15.12 -14.90 -2.44
N ASP A 5 15.74 -14.64 -1.28
CA ASP A 5 15.05 -14.59 0.03
C ASP A 5 14.62 -13.16 0.43
N VAL A 6 14.99 -12.13 -0.36
CA VAL A 6 14.63 -10.74 -0.09
C VAL A 6 13.20 -10.49 -0.59
N PRO A 7 12.25 -10.11 0.30
CA PRO A 7 10.88 -9.82 -0.12
C PRO A 7 10.87 -8.66 -1.11
N LYS A 8 10.28 -8.90 -2.29
CA LYS A 8 10.06 -7.85 -3.28
C LYS A 8 8.74 -7.14 -2.96
N TRP A 9 8.79 -5.82 -2.97
CA TRP A 9 7.65 -4.95 -2.66
C TRP A 9 7.31 -4.10 -3.86
N GLU A 10 6.02 -3.98 -4.14
CA GLU A 10 5.44 -2.97 -5.00
C GLU A 10 5.07 -1.76 -4.15
N TYR A 11 5.30 -0.55 -4.66
CA TYR A 11 4.92 0.69 -3.99
C TYR A 11 4.07 1.54 -4.91
N LYS A 12 3.07 2.22 -4.34
CA LYS A 12 2.28 3.22 -5.06
C LYS A 12 1.92 4.40 -4.17
N ALA A 13 1.57 5.51 -4.82
CA ALA A 13 1.08 6.71 -4.17
C ALA A 13 -0.31 7.06 -4.72
N GLU A 14 -1.27 7.29 -3.83
CA GLU A 14 -2.67 7.56 -4.16
C GLU A 14 -3.10 8.87 -3.50
N ARG A 15 -3.75 9.76 -4.27
CA ARG A 15 -4.35 10.99 -3.73
C ARG A 15 -5.81 10.75 -3.38
N LEU A 16 -6.17 10.95 -2.12
CA LEU A 16 -7.49 10.68 -1.58
C LEU A 16 -8.17 11.95 -1.03
N ALA A 17 -9.48 12.04 -1.26
CA ALA A 17 -10.32 13.03 -0.61
C ALA A 17 -10.54 12.66 0.85
N GLY A 18 -10.61 13.64 1.76
CA GLY A 18 -10.81 13.38 3.19
C GLY A 18 -12.10 12.62 3.50
N VAL A 19 -13.17 12.90 2.76
CA VAL A 19 -14.46 12.21 2.95
C VAL A 19 -14.47 10.76 2.48
N GLN A 20 -13.44 10.31 1.74
CA GLN A 20 -13.36 8.95 1.20
C GLN A 20 -12.16 8.16 1.71
N ILE A 21 -11.31 8.76 2.55
CA ILE A 21 -10.01 8.16 2.91
C ILE A 21 -10.18 6.79 3.56
N ASP A 22 -11.08 6.64 4.53
CA ASP A 22 -11.29 5.37 5.23
C ASP A 22 -11.80 4.28 4.27
N ASN A 23 -12.78 4.61 3.42
CA ASN A 23 -13.35 3.67 2.46
C ASN A 23 -12.31 3.20 1.44
N GLN A 24 -11.49 4.12 0.94
CA GLN A 24 -10.45 3.82 -0.04
C GLN A 24 -9.31 3.00 0.59
N LEU A 25 -8.88 3.34 1.80
CA LEU A 25 -7.87 2.56 2.52
C LEU A 25 -8.37 1.15 2.87
N ASN A 26 -9.63 1.00 3.25
CA ASN A 26 -10.24 -0.32 3.48
C ASN A 26 -10.29 -1.16 2.20
N PHE A 27 -10.69 -0.58 1.07
CA PHE A 27 -10.70 -1.26 -0.22
C PHE A 27 -9.29 -1.68 -0.65
N LEU A 28 -8.30 -0.80 -0.51
CA LEU A 28 -6.89 -1.09 -0.81
C LEU A 28 -6.33 -2.18 0.11
N GLY A 29 -6.67 -2.14 1.40
CA GLY A 29 -6.32 -3.18 2.37
C GLY A 29 -6.86 -4.56 1.98
N ALA A 30 -8.11 -4.63 1.53
CA ALA A 30 -8.70 -5.87 1.00
C ALA A 30 -8.00 -6.40 -0.26
N GLN A 31 -7.28 -5.55 -0.99
CA GLN A 31 -6.45 -5.92 -2.14
C GLN A 31 -5.00 -6.27 -1.78
N GLY A 32 -4.65 -6.28 -0.49
CA GLY A 32 -3.30 -6.59 0.01
C GLY A 32 -2.34 -5.40 0.00
N TRP A 33 -2.85 -4.16 -0.13
CA TRP A 33 -2.04 -2.96 0.05
C TRP A 33 -1.99 -2.55 1.52
N GLU A 34 -0.79 -2.29 2.01
CA GLU A 34 -0.52 -1.78 3.35
C GLU A 34 -0.20 -0.29 3.28
N LEU A 35 -0.86 0.51 4.11
CA LEU A 35 -0.54 1.92 4.27
C LEU A 35 0.81 2.08 4.97
N VAL A 36 1.71 2.84 4.37
CA VAL A 36 3.04 3.16 4.93
C VAL A 36 3.06 4.56 5.53
N GLN A 37 2.54 5.54 4.79
CA GLN A 37 2.60 6.94 5.17
C GLN A 37 1.44 7.72 4.57
N ILE A 38 0.97 8.73 5.30
CA ILE A 38 0.05 9.75 4.80
C ILE A 38 0.75 11.10 4.87
N ILE A 39 0.70 11.86 3.77
CA ILE A 39 1.11 13.26 3.74
C ILE A 39 -0.15 14.10 3.55
N HIS A 40 -0.42 14.99 4.52
CA HIS A 40 -1.56 15.89 4.48
C HIS A 40 -1.17 17.24 3.83
N GLN A 41 -1.82 17.58 2.72
CA GLN A 41 -1.65 18.78 1.92
C GLN A 41 -3.01 19.50 1.79
N PRO A 42 -3.41 20.30 2.77
CA PRO A 42 -4.77 20.85 2.87
C PRO A 42 -5.17 21.79 1.72
N GLU A 43 -4.19 22.33 1.01
CA GLU A 43 -4.41 23.24 -0.14
C GLU A 43 -4.80 22.49 -1.44
N GLU A 44 -4.72 21.15 -1.44
CA GLU A 44 -5.02 20.32 -2.61
C GLU A 44 -6.48 19.82 -2.58
N THR A 45 -7.10 19.70 -3.77
CA THR A 45 -8.46 19.10 -3.92
C THR A 45 -8.54 17.69 -3.32
N TYR A 46 -7.45 16.94 -3.38
CA TYR A 46 -7.28 15.63 -2.75
C TYR A 46 -6.15 15.72 -1.72
N PRO A 47 -6.47 16.10 -0.47
CA PRO A 47 -5.48 16.57 0.48
C PRO A 47 -4.64 15.46 1.10
N PHE A 48 -4.95 14.18 0.88
CA PHE A 48 -4.20 13.08 1.45
C PHE A 48 -3.43 12.32 0.37
N LEU A 49 -2.11 12.48 0.35
CA LEU A 49 -1.23 11.62 -0.44
C LEU A 49 -0.85 10.40 0.41
N CYS A 50 -1.42 9.24 0.08
CA CYS A 50 -1.20 7.98 0.77
C CYS A 50 -0.14 7.18 0.03
N ILE A 51 0.94 6.80 0.72
CA ILE A 51 1.98 5.92 0.21
C ILE A 51 1.68 4.52 0.72
N LEU A 52 1.54 3.56 -0.20
CA LEU A 52 1.22 2.17 0.10
C LEU A 52 2.30 1.23 -0.44
N LYS A 53 2.38 0.05 0.18
CA LYS A 53 3.21 -1.06 -0.29
C LYS A 53 2.37 -2.34 -0.40
N LYS A 54 2.75 -3.22 -1.32
CA LYS A 54 2.17 -4.56 -1.44
C LYS A 54 3.29 -5.57 -1.69
N ARG A 55 3.20 -6.74 -1.07
CA ARG A 55 4.18 -7.81 -1.31
C ARG A 55 3.94 -8.39 -2.70
N LEU A 56 4.99 -8.50 -3.51
CA LEU A 56 4.92 -9.19 -4.79
C LEU A 56 4.95 -10.70 -4.52
N GLU A 57 3.80 -11.37 -4.61
CA GLU A 57 3.73 -12.83 -4.54
C GLU A 57 4.40 -13.43 -5.79
N GLY A 58 5.39 -14.31 -5.58
CA GLY A 58 6.24 -14.85 -6.64
C GLY A 58 7.65 -15.31 -6.22
N TYR A 59 8.04 -15.09 -4.96
CA TYR A 59 9.21 -15.75 -4.36
C TYR A 59 8.87 -16.20 -2.93
N GLY A 60 8.48 -17.48 -2.79
CA GLY A 60 8.37 -18.16 -1.50
C GLY A 60 7.00 -18.20 -0.81
N ALA A 61 5.88 -18.08 -1.55
CA ALA A 61 4.55 -18.42 -1.02
C ALA A 61 4.16 -19.88 -1.32
N GLU A 62 5.15 -20.78 -1.40
CA GLU A 62 4.89 -22.21 -1.26
C GLU A 62 5.03 -22.57 0.22
N GLY A 63 3.89 -22.83 0.84
CA GLY A 63 3.72 -23.76 1.96
C GLY A 63 4.41 -23.42 3.27
N TYR A 64 3.62 -22.96 4.24
CA TYR A 64 3.55 -23.64 5.53
C TYR A 64 2.08 -23.68 5.95
N ASP A 65 1.63 -24.90 6.32
CA ASP A 65 0.26 -25.31 6.70
C ASP A 65 -0.49 -24.33 7.63
#